data_AF-A0A961USZ3-F1
#
_entry.id   AF-A0A961USZ3-F1
#
_cell.length_a   1.000
_cell.length_b   1.000
_cell.length_c   1.000
_cell.angle_alpha   90.00
_cell.angle_beta   90.00
_cell.angle_gamma   90.00
#
_symmetry.space_group_name_H-M   'P 1'
#
loop_
_entity.id
_entity.type
_entity.pdbx_description
1 polymer ?
#
loop_
_entity_poly.entity_id
_entity_poly.type
_entity_poly.pdbx_seq_one_letter_code
_entity_poly.pdbx_strand_id
1 'polypeptide(L)'
;MADTNKTIEELQRQNAELSGMMLATGVILTQLLQSICKRELNPQAAAGRIMETAREGIESFAKETDADPQMKKRALEAVQQYEDQIRSVLAV
;
A
#
# COMPACT_ATOMS: atom_id res chain seq x y z
N MET A 1 -11.56 11.22 33.44
CA MET A 1 -10.89 9.91 33.28
C MET A 1 -11.78 8.88 32.58
N ALA A 2 -13.06 8.70 32.94
CA ALA A 2 -13.95 7.76 32.25
C ALA A 2 -14.21 8.12 30.77
N ASP A 3 -14.20 9.40 30.42
CA ASP A 3 -14.43 9.90 29.04
C ASP A 3 -13.25 9.59 28.11
N THR A 4 -12.02 9.90 28.55
CA THR A 4 -10.78 9.61 27.82
C THR A 4 -10.62 8.11 27.52
N ASN A 5 -10.96 7.24 28.47
CA ASN A 5 -10.89 5.79 28.25
C ASN A 5 -11.89 5.32 27.19
N LYS A 6 -13.11 5.87 27.18
CA LYS A 6 -14.09 5.59 26.12
C LYS A 6 -13.60 6.07 24.76
N THR A 7 -13.00 7.25 24.68
CA THR A 7 -12.40 7.76 23.43
C THR A 7 -11.28 6.84 22.94
N ILE A 8 -10.43 6.35 23.84
CA ILE A 8 -9.35 5.41 23.48
C ILE A 8 -9.93 4.10 22.94
N GLU A 9 -10.94 3.53 23.59
CA GLU A 9 -11.61 2.31 23.13
C GLU A 9 -12.23 2.49 21.73
N GLU A 10 -12.88 3.63 21.49
CA GLU A 10 -13.46 3.95 20.18
C GLU A 10 -12.37 4.10 19.10
N LEU A 11 -11.28 4.81 19.41
CA LEU A 11 -10.14 4.96 18.50
C LEU A 11 -9.47 3.61 18.20
N GLN A 12 -9.35 2.72 19.18
CA GLN A 12 -8.83 1.38 18.98
C GLN A 12 -9.73 0.55 18.06
N ARG A 13 -11.07 0.65 18.22
CA ARG A 13 -12.02 -0.02 17.33
C ARG A 13 -11.90 0.50 15.90
N GLN A 14 -11.89 1.82 15.71
CA GLN A 14 -11.73 2.43 14.39
C GLN A 14 -10.40 2.03 13.74
N ASN A 15 -9.32 1.97 14.52
CA ASN A 15 -8.02 1.52 14.01
C ASN A 15 -8.04 0.04 13.59
N ALA A 16 -8.72 -0.82 14.35
CA ALA A 16 -8.90 -2.22 13.98
C ALA A 16 -9.71 -2.37 12.68
N GLU A 17 -10.79 -1.59 12.52
CA GLU A 17 -11.59 -1.55 11.29
C GLU A 17 -10.76 -1.07 10.08
N LEU A 18 -10.02 0.03 10.24
CA LEU A 18 -9.10 0.55 9.21
C LEU A 18 -8.03 -0.47 8.84
N SER A 19 -7.45 -1.14 9.83
CA SER A 19 -6.44 -2.18 9.63
C SER A 19 -7.00 -3.37 8.84
N GLY A 20 -8.24 -3.78 9.14
CA GLY A 20 -8.93 -4.84 8.40
C GLY A 20 -9.18 -4.46 6.93
N MET A 21 -9.66 -3.24 6.67
CA MET A 21 -9.85 -2.74 5.30
C MET A 21 -8.53 -2.63 4.54
N MET A 22 -7.46 -2.17 5.20
CA MET A 22 -6.14 -2.06 4.59
C MET A 22 -5.57 -3.44 4.23
N LEU A 23 -5.73 -4.44 5.10
CA LEU A 23 -5.35 -5.82 4.83
C LEU A 23 -6.10 -6.38 3.61
N ALA A 24 -7.43 -6.27 3.59
CA ALA A 24 -8.24 -6.74 2.47
C ALA A 24 -7.84 -6.07 1.15
N THR A 25 -7.63 -4.76 1.17
CA THR A 25 -7.18 -3.99 0.01
C THR A 25 -5.81 -4.46 -0.48
N GLY A 26 -4.86 -4.64 0.43
CA GLY A 26 -3.52 -5.13 0.07
C GLY A 26 -3.52 -6.51 -0.57
N VAL A 27 -4.35 -7.44 -0.06
CA VAL A 27 -4.54 -8.77 -0.66
C VAL A 27 -5.11 -8.67 -2.07
N ILE A 28 -6.18 -7.87 -2.27
CA ILE A 28 -6.82 -7.69 -3.57
C ILE A 28 -5.84 -7.08 -4.58
N LEU A 29 -5.15 -6.00 -4.20
CA LEU A 29 -4.19 -5.32 -5.07
C LEU A 29 -3.07 -6.25 -5.50
N THR A 30 -2.53 -7.03 -4.57
CA THR A 30 -1.50 -8.03 -4.87
C THR A 30 -1.98 -9.06 -5.89
N GLN A 31 -3.19 -9.60 -5.71
CA GLN A 31 -3.78 -10.57 -6.66
C GLN A 31 -4.01 -9.96 -8.05
N LEU A 32 -4.50 -8.71 -8.11
CA LEU A 32 -4.69 -7.99 -9.37
C LEU A 32 -3.35 -7.75 -10.08
N LEU A 33 -2.34 -7.29 -9.35
CA LEU A 33 -1.01 -7.05 -9.89
C LEU A 33 -0.36 -8.32 -10.41
N GLN A 34 -0.43 -9.42 -9.67
CA GLN A 34 0.02 -10.73 -10.15
C GLN A 34 -0.71 -11.14 -11.43
N SER A 35 -2.03 -10.94 -11.49
CA SER A 35 -2.84 -11.29 -12.65
C SER A 35 -2.49 -10.45 -13.89
N ILE A 36 -2.18 -9.16 -13.71
CA ILE A 36 -1.70 -8.28 -14.77
C ILE A 36 -0.31 -8.72 -15.23
N CYS A 37 0.63 -8.89 -14.30
CA CYS A 37 2.02 -9.23 -14.63
C CYS A 37 2.14 -10.59 -15.35
N LYS A 38 1.33 -11.59 -14.98
CA LYS A 38 1.30 -12.91 -15.66
C LYS A 38 0.88 -12.86 -17.13
N ARG A 39 0.24 -11.78 -17.58
CA ARG A 39 -0.16 -11.60 -18.99
C ARG A 39 0.95 -11.00 -19.85
N GLU A 40 2.00 -10.48 -19.22
CA GLU A 40 3.12 -9.83 -19.88
C GLU A 40 4.19 -10.85 -20.27
N LEU A 41 4.90 -10.59 -21.37
CA LEU A 41 6.06 -11.38 -21.81
C LEU A 41 7.16 -11.44 -20.75
N ASN A 42 7.30 -10.38 -19.94
CA ASN A 42 8.22 -10.32 -18.81
C ASN A 42 7.48 -9.78 -17.56
N PRO A 43 6.95 -10.68 -16.71
CA PRO A 43 6.19 -10.31 -15.52
C PRO A 43 7.00 -9.48 -14.51
N GLN A 44 8.30 -9.79 -14.35
CA GLN A 44 9.18 -9.10 -13.41
C GLN A 44 9.44 -7.64 -13.83
N ALA A 45 9.64 -7.40 -15.12
CA ALA A 45 9.79 -6.05 -15.66
C ALA A 45 8.49 -5.24 -15.57
N ALA A 46 7.35 -5.88 -15.81
CA ALA A 46 6.04 -5.25 -15.67
C ALA A 46 5.77 -4.82 -14.22
N ALA A 47 6.04 -5.71 -13.25
CA ALA A 47 5.91 -5.39 -11.83
C ALA A 47 6.77 -4.17 -11.43
N GLY A 48 8.04 -4.15 -11.87
CA GLY A 48 8.94 -3.02 -11.59
C GLY A 48 8.39 -1.68 -12.10
N ARG A 49 7.91 -1.63 -13.35
CA ARG A 49 7.33 -0.41 -13.94
C ARG A 49 6.09 0.07 -13.17
N ILE A 50 5.20 -0.85 -12.79
CA ILE A 50 3.98 -0.47 -12.06
C ILE A 50 4.34 0.12 -10.69
N MET A 51 5.32 -0.46 -10.00
CA MET A 51 5.77 0.04 -8.69
C MET A 51 6.49 1.39 -8.82
N GLU A 52 7.29 1.58 -9.86
CA GLU A 52 7.90 2.88 -10.17
C GLU A 52 6.85 3.97 -10.39
N THR A 53 5.86 3.73 -11.25
CA THR A 53 4.75 4.68 -11.47
C THR A 53 3.98 4.98 -10.18
N ALA A 54 3.79 3.98 -9.31
CA ALA A 54 3.14 4.19 -8.01
C ALA A 54 3.97 5.10 -7.09
N ARG A 55 5.30 4.92 -7.03
CA ARG A 55 6.20 5.81 -6.28
C ARG A 55 6.12 7.25 -6.80
N GLU A 56 6.23 7.44 -8.11
CA GLU A 56 6.13 8.76 -8.75
C GLU A 56 4.80 9.45 -8.46
N GLY A 57 3.69 8.69 -8.49
CA GLY A 57 2.37 9.20 -8.14
C GLY A 57 2.27 9.68 -6.69
N ILE A 58 2.83 8.92 -5.74
CA ILE A 58 2.88 9.31 -4.32
C ILE A 58 3.73 10.56 -4.13
N GLU A 59 4.90 10.62 -4.77
CA GLU A 59 5.78 11.79 -4.67
C GLU A 59 5.13 13.04 -5.25
N SER A 60 4.48 12.92 -6.40
CA SER A 60 3.75 14.02 -7.05
C SER A 60 2.59 14.50 -6.18
N PHE A 61 1.77 13.58 -5.69
CA PHE A 61 0.65 13.91 -4.81
C PHE A 61 1.12 14.63 -3.54
N ALA A 62 2.16 14.12 -2.87
CA ALA A 62 2.67 14.72 -1.65
C ALA A 62 3.22 16.13 -1.88
N LYS A 63 3.83 16.38 -3.05
CA LYS A 63 4.35 17.69 -3.43
C LYS A 63 3.22 18.69 -3.72
N GLU A 64 2.13 18.24 -4.33
CA GLU A 64 0.99 19.10 -4.70
C GLU A 64 0.07 19.44 -3.53
N THR A 65 0.03 18.59 -2.51
CA THR A 65 -0.97 18.69 -1.42
C THR A 65 -0.39 19.11 -0.07
N ASP A 66 0.92 19.39 0.01
CA ASP A 66 1.63 19.61 1.27
C ASP A 66 1.36 18.47 2.28
N ALA A 67 1.36 17.24 1.78
CA ALA A 67 1.01 16.07 2.58
C ALA A 67 2.00 15.85 3.72
N ASP A 68 1.50 15.34 4.84
CA ASP A 68 2.31 14.99 6.02
C ASP A 68 3.51 14.10 5.60
N PRO A 69 4.76 14.46 5.97
CA PRO A 69 5.95 13.70 5.60
C PRO A 69 5.94 12.23 6.08
N GLN A 70 5.33 11.95 7.23
CA GLN A 70 5.12 10.59 7.73
C GLN A 70 4.08 9.83 6.92
N MET A 71 3.05 10.51 6.40
CA MET A 71 2.10 9.89 5.46
C MET A 71 2.82 9.48 4.17
N LYS A 72 3.59 10.40 3.58
CA LYS A 72 4.40 10.11 2.38
C LYS A 72 5.33 8.92 2.62
N LYS A 73 6.09 8.94 3.72
CA LYS A 73 7.03 7.87 4.08
C LYS A 73 6.31 6.51 4.16
N ARG A 74 5.20 6.43 4.90
CA ARG A 74 4.43 5.19 5.05
C ARG A 74 3.86 4.69 3.72
N ALA A 75 3.42 5.58 2.85
CA ALA A 75 2.93 5.21 1.53
C ALA A 75 4.05 4.61 0.65
N LEU A 76 5.24 5.21 0.67
CA LEU A 76 6.39 4.68 -0.08
C LEU A 76 6.88 3.34 0.47
N GLU A 77 6.90 3.17 1.80
CA GLU A 77 7.22 1.89 2.45
C GLU A 77 6.21 0.80 2.05
N ALA A 78 4.92 1.12 2.00
CA ALA A 78 3.90 0.18 1.55
C ALA A 78 4.10 -0.24 0.08
N VAL A 79 4.44 0.69 -0.81
CA VAL A 79 4.75 0.36 -2.22
C VAL A 79 5.95 -0.58 -2.31
N GLN A 80 7.01 -0.34 -1.54
CA GLN A 80 8.16 -1.24 -1.50
C GLN A 80 7.77 -2.64 -1.03
N GLN A 81 6.98 -2.73 0.04
CA GLN A 81 6.52 -4.01 0.57
C GLN A 81 5.71 -4.80 -0.49
N TYR A 82 4.83 -4.13 -1.24
CA TYR A 82 4.07 -4.77 -2.32
C TYR A 82 4.99 -5.22 -3.47
N GLU A 83 5.98 -4.41 -3.84
CA GLU A 83 6.96 -4.80 -4.85
C GLU A 83 7.69 -6.09 -4.46
N ASP A 84 8.19 -6.16 -3.22
CA ASP A 84 8.91 -7.32 -2.71
C ASP A 84 8.01 -8.57 -2.70
N GLN A 85 6.77 -8.43 -2.24
CA GLN A 85 5.79 -9.51 -2.22
C GLN A 85 5.47 -10.03 -3.62
N ILE A 86 5.24 -9.14 -4.58
CA ILE A 86 4.90 -9.53 -5.95
C ILE A 86 6.10 -10.20 -6.61
N ARG A 87 7.30 -9.62 -6.50
CA ARG A 87 8.53 -10.20 -7.07
C ARG A 87 8.83 -11.59 -6.52
N SER A 88 8.51 -11.85 -5.24
CA SER A 88 8.72 -13.16 -4.61
C SER A 88 7.90 -14.30 -5.21
N VAL A 89 6.78 -14.00 -5.89
CA VAL A 89 5.86 -15.00 -6.43
C VAL A 89 5.80 -15.04 -7.96
N LEU A 90 6.40 -14.07 -8.65
CA LEU A 90 6.48 -14.06 -10.10
C LEU A 90 7.67 -14.94 -10.54
N ALA A 91 7.44 -15.81 -11.54
CA ALA A 91 8.51 -16.60 -12.14
C ALA A 91 9.57 -15.68 -12.77
N VAL A 92 10.84 -16.10 -12.69
CA VAL A 92 11.99 -15.43 -13.34
C VAL A 92 11.94 -15.63 -14.84
#